data_AF-A0A5C7G7B8-F1
#
_entry.id   AF-A0A5C7G7B8-F1
#
_cell.length_a   1.000
_cell.length_b   1.000
_cell.length_c   1.000
_cell.angle_alpha   90.00
_cell.angle_beta   90.00
_cell.angle_gamma   90.00
#
_symmetry.space_group_name_H-M   'P 1'
#
loop_
_entity.id
_entity.type
_entity.pdbx_description
1 polymer ?
#
loop_
_entity_poly.entity_id
_entity_poly.type
_entity_poly.pdbx_seq_one_letter_code
_entity_poly.pdbx_strand_id
1 'polypeptide(L)'
;MIRTFPGHNVILALTLTGASLAQAGMPEAGSFGELEQAGYVPLDLLTTPLLYPVATGKPYDARTLLLQGRNSLPADLKKRSRELDDRDEFKVHQALQAFKPHLEDRTTALRQARGYLVGVRYSLGEYDFEHRRFPLKLQLQVAKPRSNDSYHCSGAYDKIRNTLLSACVGPINWNGKHPAFQYLAIDDIEQAQLIKQRLAQEKAAFFFVMQPDGPFRTDQSGKMRFGMINQTIVSGVQPARVLGLLLVDLETDEILISGPMPEAAPER
;
A
#
# COMPACT_ATOMS: atom_id res chain seq x y z
N MET A 1 -15.61 -1.00 72.47
CA MET A 1 -15.71 -2.29 71.77
C MET A 1 -15.65 -2.03 70.29
N ILE A 2 -14.67 -2.64 69.62
CA ILE A 2 -14.47 -2.62 68.16
C ILE A 2 -15.66 -3.30 67.48
N ARG A 3 -16.15 -2.75 66.35
CA ARG A 3 -16.44 -3.51 65.12
C ARG A 3 -16.75 -2.59 63.93
N THR A 4 -15.79 -2.61 63.01
CA THR A 4 -15.80 -2.22 61.60
C THR A 4 -16.84 -2.96 60.77
N PHE A 5 -17.39 -2.31 59.72
CA PHE A 5 -17.54 -2.89 58.38
C PHE A 5 -17.48 -1.77 57.31
N PRO A 6 -16.71 -1.93 56.21
CA PRO A 6 -16.46 -0.89 55.21
C PRO A 6 -17.36 -1.07 53.98
N GLY A 7 -18.23 -0.10 53.72
CA GLY A 7 -18.93 0.04 52.44
C GLY A 7 -18.03 0.77 51.44
N HIS A 8 -17.37 0.01 50.57
CA HIS A 8 -16.55 0.53 49.49
C HIS A 8 -17.44 1.16 48.41
N ASN A 9 -17.64 2.49 48.46
CA ASN A 9 -18.08 3.25 47.29
C ASN A 9 -16.85 3.55 46.43
N VAL A 10 -16.41 2.54 45.66
CA VAL A 10 -15.48 2.78 44.55
C VAL A 10 -16.31 3.46 43.45
N ILE A 11 -16.27 4.79 43.42
CA ILE A 11 -16.61 5.54 42.22
C ILE A 11 -15.51 5.18 41.21
N LEU A 12 -15.80 4.18 40.38
CA LEU A 12 -15.03 3.87 39.19
C LEU A 12 -15.21 5.08 38.27
N ALA A 13 -14.33 6.08 38.41
CA ALA A 13 -14.21 7.13 37.43
C ALA A 13 -13.83 6.44 36.12
N LEU A 14 -14.81 6.26 35.23
CA LEU A 14 -14.56 6.01 33.83
C LEU A 14 -13.76 7.21 33.33
N THR A 15 -12.43 7.10 33.41
CA THR A 15 -11.56 7.79 32.49
C THR A 15 -11.89 7.23 31.12
N LEU A 16 -12.90 7.84 30.48
CA LEU A 16 -12.95 8.02 29.04
C LEU A 16 -11.64 8.72 28.67
N THR A 17 -10.54 7.97 28.65
CA THR A 17 -9.45 8.23 27.74
C THR A 17 -10.11 8.15 26.39
N GLY A 18 -10.53 9.30 25.88
CA GLY A 18 -10.82 9.47 24.49
C GLY A 18 -9.70 8.75 23.77
N ALA A 19 -10.07 7.78 22.94
CA ALA A 19 -9.22 7.39 21.84
C ALA A 19 -8.96 8.70 21.10
N SER A 20 -7.89 9.39 21.48
CA SER A 20 -7.16 10.27 20.61
C SER A 20 -7.09 9.47 19.34
N LEU A 21 -7.81 9.95 18.31
CA LEU A 21 -7.56 9.60 16.94
C LEU A 21 -6.07 9.83 16.78
N ALA A 22 -5.27 8.81 17.06
CA ALA A 22 -3.85 8.87 16.90
C ALA A 22 -3.70 9.13 15.42
N GLN A 23 -3.37 10.38 15.11
CA GLN A 23 -3.04 10.84 13.78
C GLN A 23 -2.02 9.82 13.28
N ALA A 24 -2.46 8.88 12.43
CA ALA A 24 -1.66 7.68 12.26
C ALA A 24 -0.33 8.09 11.61
N GLY A 25 0.72 8.07 12.42
CA GLY A 25 2.06 8.43 12.00
C GLY A 25 2.63 7.34 11.11
N MET A 26 3.78 7.64 10.51
CA MET A 26 4.59 6.62 9.89
C MET A 26 4.87 5.50 10.91
N PRO A 27 4.67 4.21 10.57
CA PRO A 27 5.06 3.13 11.46
C PRO A 27 6.57 3.16 11.71
N GLU A 28 6.97 2.99 12.97
CA GLU A 28 8.37 2.81 13.35
C GLU A 28 8.76 1.37 13.00
N ALA A 29 9.68 1.21 12.04
CA ALA A 29 10.23 -0.07 11.63
C ALA A 29 11.65 0.15 11.08
N GLY A 30 12.56 -0.78 11.37
CA GLY A 30 13.92 -0.82 10.82
C GLY A 30 14.04 -1.67 9.56
N SER A 31 13.07 -2.56 9.32
CA SER A 31 13.02 -3.45 8.16
C SER A 31 11.64 -3.51 7.52
N PHE A 32 11.59 -3.95 6.27
CA PHE A 32 10.34 -4.18 5.55
C PHE A 32 9.52 -5.32 6.19
N GLY A 33 10.18 -6.39 6.65
CA GLY A 33 9.55 -7.49 7.37
C GLY A 33 8.86 -7.04 8.67
N GLU A 34 9.42 -6.08 9.40
CA GLU A 34 8.76 -5.49 10.58
C GLU A 34 7.46 -4.74 10.20
N LEU A 35 7.43 -4.06 9.05
CA LEU A 35 6.21 -3.42 8.54
C LEU A 35 5.14 -4.46 8.18
N GLU A 36 5.53 -5.57 7.57
CA GLU A 36 4.61 -6.67 7.27
C GLU A 36 3.99 -7.25 8.55
N GLN A 37 4.82 -7.47 9.58
CA GLN A 37 4.36 -7.93 10.90
C GLN A 37 3.42 -6.92 11.58
N ALA A 38 3.64 -5.62 11.35
CA ALA A 38 2.77 -4.55 11.82
C ALA A 38 1.46 -4.42 11.02
N GLY A 39 1.24 -5.30 10.03
CA GLY A 39 0.02 -5.37 9.23
C GLY A 39 0.02 -4.48 7.98
N TYR A 40 1.18 -4.03 7.51
CA TYR A 40 1.29 -3.33 6.23
C TYR A 40 1.60 -4.31 5.11
N VAL A 41 0.67 -4.47 4.17
CA VAL A 41 0.78 -5.49 3.12
C VAL A 41 1.41 -4.91 1.86
N PRO A 42 2.45 -5.54 1.27
CA PRO A 42 3.00 -5.09 0.00
C PRO A 42 2.03 -5.32 -1.15
N LEU A 43 1.82 -4.26 -1.93
CA LEU A 43 1.04 -4.29 -3.15
C LEU A 43 1.93 -4.62 -4.34
N ASP A 44 1.63 -5.74 -4.98
CA ASP A 44 2.29 -6.29 -6.15
C ASP A 44 1.25 -6.57 -7.25
N LEU A 45 1.67 -7.27 -8.31
CA LEU A 45 0.80 -7.58 -9.46
C LEU A 45 -0.32 -8.57 -9.11
N LEU A 46 -0.17 -9.33 -8.03
CA LEU A 46 -1.13 -10.30 -7.53
C LEU A 46 -2.08 -9.67 -6.49
N THR A 47 -1.55 -8.91 -5.53
CA THR A 47 -2.35 -8.32 -4.44
C THR A 47 -3.15 -7.11 -4.87
N THR A 48 -2.65 -6.32 -5.83
CA THR A 48 -3.38 -5.15 -6.32
C THR A 48 -4.77 -5.53 -6.86
N PRO A 49 -4.92 -6.50 -7.80
CA PRO A 49 -6.26 -6.87 -8.27
C PRO A 49 -7.10 -7.60 -7.21
N LEU A 50 -6.48 -8.25 -6.21
CA LEU A 50 -7.18 -8.92 -5.11
C LEU A 50 -7.86 -7.94 -4.14
N LEU A 51 -7.52 -6.65 -4.17
CA LEU A 51 -8.25 -5.62 -3.41
C LEU A 51 -9.74 -5.56 -3.82
N TYR A 52 -10.06 -5.77 -5.10
CA TYR A 52 -11.45 -5.78 -5.58
C TYR A 52 -12.31 -6.86 -4.94
N PRO A 53 -11.99 -8.17 -5.09
CA PRO A 53 -12.78 -9.25 -4.50
C PRO A 53 -12.78 -9.20 -2.97
N VAL A 54 -11.68 -8.78 -2.32
CA VAL A 54 -11.63 -8.60 -0.87
C VAL A 54 -12.67 -7.59 -0.40
N ALA A 55 -12.77 -6.44 -1.07
CA ALA A 55 -13.69 -5.39 -0.67
C ALA A 55 -15.14 -5.62 -1.13
N THR A 56 -15.34 -6.34 -2.24
CA THR A 56 -16.67 -6.49 -2.87
C THR A 56 -17.34 -7.84 -2.58
N GLY A 57 -16.59 -8.83 -2.09
CA GLY A 57 -17.04 -10.22 -2.02
C GLY A 57 -17.24 -10.89 -3.38
N LYS A 58 -16.93 -10.21 -4.50
CA LYS A 58 -17.13 -10.75 -5.84
C LYS A 58 -16.04 -11.77 -6.22
N PRO A 59 -16.35 -12.75 -7.06
CA PRO A 59 -15.36 -13.72 -7.52
C PRO A 59 -14.34 -13.08 -8.46
N TYR A 60 -13.09 -13.53 -8.40
CA TYR A 60 -12.01 -13.22 -9.33
C TYR A 60 -11.69 -14.43 -10.23
N ASP A 61 -11.02 -14.20 -11.36
CA ASP A 61 -10.46 -15.28 -12.17
C ASP A 61 -9.03 -15.58 -11.72
N ALA A 62 -8.87 -16.68 -10.98
CA ALA A 62 -7.59 -17.10 -10.44
C ALA A 62 -6.55 -17.39 -11.53
N ARG A 63 -6.96 -17.97 -12.68
CA ARG A 63 -6.04 -18.26 -13.77
C ARG A 63 -5.49 -16.96 -14.33
N THR A 64 -6.37 -16.04 -14.74
CA THR A 64 -5.95 -14.77 -15.32
C THR A 64 -5.12 -13.94 -14.33
N LEU A 65 -5.52 -13.91 -13.06
CA LEU A 65 -4.77 -13.24 -11.99
C LEU A 65 -3.35 -13.80 -11.87
N LEU A 66 -3.21 -15.12 -11.74
CA LEU A 66 -1.92 -15.78 -11.58
C LEU A 66 -1.03 -15.63 -12.84
N LEU A 67 -1.62 -15.63 -14.04
CA LEU A 67 -0.90 -15.40 -15.30
C LEU A 67 -0.29 -13.99 -15.37
N GLN A 68 -1.01 -12.98 -14.91
CA GLN A 68 -0.52 -11.59 -14.89
C GLN A 68 0.46 -11.35 -13.73
N GLY A 69 0.28 -12.03 -12.60
CA GLY A 69 1.07 -11.90 -11.39
C GLY A 69 2.27 -12.85 -11.27
N ARG A 70 2.66 -13.59 -12.32
CA ARG A 70 3.69 -14.64 -12.26
C ARG A 70 5.02 -14.21 -11.63
N ASN A 71 5.39 -12.95 -11.82
CA ASN A 71 6.65 -12.42 -11.29
C ASN A 71 6.62 -12.15 -9.79
N SER A 72 5.43 -12.05 -9.19
CA SER A 72 5.20 -11.86 -7.75
C SER A 72 5.04 -13.19 -7.01
N LEU A 73 5.11 -14.32 -7.71
CA LEU A 73 4.98 -15.65 -7.09
C LEU A 73 6.28 -16.09 -6.41
N PRO A 74 6.19 -16.80 -5.26
CA PRO A 74 7.29 -17.54 -4.68
C PRO A 74 7.97 -18.48 -5.69
N ALA A 75 9.27 -18.77 -5.50
CA ALA A 75 10.08 -19.48 -6.49
C ALA A 75 9.56 -20.88 -6.84
N ASP A 76 8.99 -21.60 -5.89
CA ASP A 76 8.36 -22.91 -6.05
C ASP A 76 7.06 -22.83 -6.87
N LEU A 77 6.23 -21.83 -6.58
CA LEU A 77 4.97 -21.55 -7.28
C LEU A 77 5.20 -20.99 -8.70
N LYS A 78 6.28 -20.22 -8.90
CA LYS A 78 6.69 -19.70 -10.21
C LYS A 78 7.07 -20.82 -11.20
N LYS A 79 7.59 -21.95 -10.72
CA LYS A 79 7.85 -23.12 -11.59
C LYS A 79 6.54 -23.74 -12.11
N ARG A 80 5.55 -23.88 -11.22
CA ARG A 80 4.22 -24.41 -11.53
C ARG A 80 3.39 -23.48 -12.40
N SER A 81 3.71 -22.18 -12.45
CA SER A 81 2.91 -21.22 -13.20
C SER A 81 2.83 -21.54 -14.69
N ARG A 82 3.80 -22.28 -15.26
CA ARG A 82 3.79 -22.72 -16.67
C ARG A 82 2.64 -23.67 -16.99
N GLU A 83 2.19 -24.47 -16.02
CA GLU A 83 1.07 -25.41 -16.15
C GLU A 83 -0.26 -24.67 -16.35
N LEU A 84 -0.34 -23.38 -16.01
CA LEU A 84 -1.53 -22.53 -16.24
C LEU A 84 -1.78 -22.22 -17.73
N ASP A 85 -0.78 -22.39 -18.60
CA ASP A 85 -0.90 -22.22 -20.06
C ASP A 85 -1.10 -23.57 -20.80
N ASP A 86 -1.22 -24.69 -20.08
CA ASP A 86 -1.38 -26.00 -20.71
C ASP A 86 -2.74 -26.09 -21.44
N ARG A 87 -2.80 -26.92 -22.48
CA ARG A 87 -4.02 -27.23 -23.23
C ARG A 87 -4.88 -28.27 -22.50
N ASP A 88 -4.27 -29.04 -21.61
CA ASP A 88 -4.95 -30.01 -20.76
C ASP A 88 -5.58 -29.30 -19.54
N GLU A 89 -6.90 -29.14 -19.58
CA GLU A 89 -7.67 -28.51 -18.50
C GLU A 89 -7.55 -29.25 -17.16
N PHE A 90 -7.22 -30.55 -17.15
CA PHE A 90 -7.00 -31.29 -15.90
C PHE A 90 -5.72 -30.84 -15.20
N LYS A 91 -4.64 -30.59 -15.97
CA LYS A 91 -3.40 -30.03 -15.45
C LYS A 91 -3.57 -28.59 -15.00
N VAL A 92 -4.31 -27.79 -15.77
CA VAL A 92 -4.64 -26.41 -15.37
C VAL A 92 -5.40 -26.41 -14.04
N HIS A 93 -6.41 -27.26 -13.90
CA HIS A 93 -7.14 -27.40 -12.64
C HIS A 93 -6.26 -27.87 -11.48
N GLN A 94 -5.39 -28.85 -11.70
CA GLN A 94 -4.45 -29.33 -10.68
C GLN A 94 -3.49 -28.21 -10.24
N ALA A 95 -2.96 -27.45 -11.19
CA ALA A 95 -2.11 -26.30 -10.90
C ALA A 95 -2.86 -25.26 -10.09
N LEU A 96 -4.08 -24.89 -10.49
CA LEU A 96 -4.93 -23.94 -9.75
C LEU A 96 -5.21 -24.39 -8.31
N GLN A 97 -5.46 -25.68 -8.07
CA GLN A 97 -5.62 -26.21 -6.72
C GLN A 97 -4.34 -26.05 -5.88
N ALA A 98 -3.16 -26.20 -6.49
CA ALA A 98 -1.89 -25.98 -5.80
C ALA A 98 -1.65 -24.49 -5.45
N PHE A 99 -2.17 -23.54 -6.24
CA PHE A 99 -2.07 -22.10 -5.95
C PHE A 99 -3.09 -21.60 -4.93
N LYS A 100 -4.18 -22.35 -4.71
CA LYS A 100 -5.30 -21.93 -3.86
C LYS A 100 -4.86 -21.48 -2.45
N PRO A 101 -4.01 -22.22 -1.71
CA PRO A 101 -3.57 -21.78 -0.38
C PRO A 101 -2.86 -20.42 -0.41
N HIS A 102 -1.96 -20.21 -1.38
CA HIS A 102 -1.25 -18.94 -1.53
C HIS A 102 -2.19 -17.76 -1.80
N LEU A 103 -3.20 -17.93 -2.67
CA LEU A 103 -4.19 -16.89 -2.93
C LEU A 103 -5.08 -16.61 -1.71
N GLU A 104 -5.41 -17.63 -0.93
CA GLU A 104 -6.17 -17.49 0.32
C GLU A 104 -5.38 -16.74 1.39
N ASP A 105 -4.09 -17.04 1.54
CA ASP A 105 -3.18 -16.34 2.46
C ASP A 105 -3.07 -14.86 2.11
N ARG A 106 -2.82 -14.54 0.82
CA ARG A 106 -2.74 -13.14 0.35
C ARG A 106 -4.08 -12.42 0.52
N THR A 107 -5.21 -13.09 0.26
CA THR A 107 -6.55 -12.54 0.48
C THR A 107 -6.80 -12.25 1.95
N THR A 108 -6.36 -13.14 2.84
CA THR A 108 -6.50 -12.99 4.30
C THR A 108 -5.65 -11.85 4.82
N ALA A 109 -4.38 -11.76 4.40
CA ALA A 109 -3.50 -10.64 4.73
C ALA A 109 -4.12 -9.30 4.31
N LEU A 110 -4.69 -9.20 3.09
CA LEU A 110 -5.35 -7.98 2.62
C LEU A 110 -6.61 -7.62 3.42
N ARG A 111 -7.38 -8.60 3.88
CA ARG A 111 -8.57 -8.36 4.74
C ARG A 111 -8.20 -7.79 6.11
N GLN A 112 -7.02 -8.16 6.62
CA GLN A 112 -6.52 -7.78 7.94
C GLN A 112 -5.51 -6.63 7.87
N ALA A 113 -5.25 -6.10 6.67
CA ALA A 113 -4.24 -5.07 6.45
C ALA A 113 -4.59 -3.78 7.19
N ARG A 114 -3.63 -3.29 7.98
CA ARG A 114 -3.64 -1.95 8.57
C ARG A 114 -3.33 -0.88 7.53
N GLY A 115 -2.48 -1.21 6.56
CA GLY A 115 -2.07 -0.32 5.47
C GLY A 115 -1.41 -1.10 4.34
N TYR A 116 -0.89 -0.36 3.37
CA TYR A 116 -0.33 -0.89 2.13
C TYR A 116 1.08 -0.34 1.90
N LEU A 117 1.98 -1.19 1.41
CA LEU A 117 3.29 -0.76 0.90
C LEU A 117 3.20 -0.73 -0.62
N VAL A 118 3.29 0.44 -1.23
CA VAL A 118 3.07 0.65 -2.67
C VAL A 118 4.37 1.00 -3.35
N GLY A 119 4.86 0.12 -4.22
CA GLY A 119 6.05 0.37 -5.03
C GLY A 119 5.88 1.59 -5.95
N VAL A 120 6.89 2.46 -5.98
CA VAL A 120 6.84 3.74 -6.67
C VAL A 120 7.90 3.78 -7.77
N ARG A 121 7.52 4.20 -8.97
CA ARG A 121 8.51 4.49 -10.02
C ARG A 121 9.21 5.79 -9.68
N TYR A 122 10.52 5.84 -9.85
CA TYR A 122 11.31 7.00 -9.51
C TYR A 122 12.25 7.39 -10.65
N SER A 123 12.64 8.66 -10.66
CA SER A 123 13.77 9.17 -11.43
C SER A 123 14.57 10.05 -10.48
N LEU A 124 15.87 9.75 -10.37
CA LEU A 124 16.82 10.49 -9.55
C LEU A 124 17.69 11.34 -10.48
N GLY A 125 17.80 12.64 -10.19
CA GLY A 125 18.71 13.55 -10.86
C GLY A 125 20.16 13.40 -10.36
N GLU A 126 21.05 14.25 -10.86
CA GLU A 126 22.40 14.34 -10.31
C GLU A 126 22.40 14.93 -8.90
N TYR A 127 23.37 14.51 -8.08
CA TYR A 127 23.48 14.98 -6.70
C TYR A 127 23.85 16.47 -6.69
N ASP A 128 23.02 17.26 -6.03
CA ASP A 128 23.24 18.68 -5.81
C ASP A 128 24.09 18.84 -4.54
N PHE A 129 25.41 18.98 -4.72
CA PHE A 129 26.37 19.10 -3.62
C PHE A 129 26.15 20.37 -2.78
N GLU A 130 25.65 21.44 -3.40
CA GLU A 130 25.39 22.72 -2.72
C GLU A 130 24.23 22.58 -1.72
N HIS A 131 23.17 21.87 -2.13
CA HIS A 131 21.96 21.69 -1.32
C HIS A 131 21.83 20.31 -0.66
N ARG A 132 22.85 19.45 -0.77
CA ARG A 132 22.95 18.10 -0.19
C ARG A 132 21.73 17.22 -0.45
N ARG A 133 21.32 17.15 -1.72
CA ARG A 133 20.10 16.44 -2.11
C ARG A 133 20.16 15.92 -3.53
N PHE A 134 19.36 14.89 -3.81
CA PHE A 134 19.03 14.53 -5.18
C PHE A 134 17.70 15.15 -5.59
N PRO A 135 17.57 15.73 -6.79
CA PRO A 135 16.28 15.89 -7.43
C PRO A 135 15.63 14.52 -7.57
N LEU A 136 14.39 14.38 -7.13
CA LEU A 136 13.61 13.16 -7.14
C LEU A 136 12.29 13.41 -7.87
N LYS A 137 11.88 12.46 -8.70
CA LYS A 137 10.54 12.45 -9.29
C LYS A 137 9.90 11.11 -9.06
N LEU A 138 8.86 11.09 -8.21
CA LEU A 138 8.08 9.91 -7.91
C LEU A 138 6.85 9.82 -8.82
N GLN A 139 6.51 8.60 -9.23
CA GLN A 139 5.45 8.32 -10.19
C GLN A 139 4.66 7.07 -9.79
N LEU A 140 3.35 7.21 -9.76
CA LEU A 140 2.37 6.13 -9.71
C LEU A 140 1.59 6.10 -11.03
N GLN A 141 0.91 4.99 -11.31
CA GLN A 141 0.06 4.89 -12.48
C GLN A 141 -1.13 5.84 -12.34
N VAL A 142 -1.38 6.69 -13.34
CA VAL A 142 -2.49 7.63 -13.28
C VAL A 142 -3.75 7.01 -13.88
N ALA A 143 -4.80 6.88 -13.07
CA ALA A 143 -6.15 6.65 -13.55
C ALA A 143 -6.75 7.97 -14.05
N LYS A 144 -7.30 7.96 -15.28
CA LYS A 144 -7.87 9.14 -15.97
C LYS A 144 -6.87 10.31 -16.10
N PRO A 145 -5.77 10.15 -16.85
CA PRO A 145 -4.69 11.14 -16.94
C PRO A 145 -5.07 12.52 -17.52
N ARG A 146 -6.31 12.71 -17.99
CA ARG A 146 -6.80 13.95 -18.61
C ARG A 146 -8.01 14.56 -17.87
N SER A 147 -8.24 14.16 -16.62
CA SER A 147 -9.33 14.67 -15.77
C SER A 147 -8.74 15.45 -14.59
N ASN A 148 -9.49 16.44 -14.08
CA ASN A 148 -9.17 17.10 -12.81
C ASN A 148 -9.19 16.12 -11.63
N ASP A 149 -9.91 15.00 -11.78
CA ASP A 149 -9.97 13.89 -10.82
C ASP A 149 -8.95 12.79 -11.14
N SER A 150 -7.73 13.15 -11.54
CA SER A 150 -6.67 12.18 -11.84
C SER A 150 -6.20 11.50 -10.55
N TYR A 151 -6.41 10.19 -10.43
CA TYR A 151 -5.98 9.41 -9.27
C TYR A 151 -4.65 8.71 -9.54
N HIS A 152 -3.78 8.68 -8.53
CA HIS A 152 -2.46 8.05 -8.58
C HIS A 152 -2.54 6.67 -7.90
N CYS A 153 -2.47 5.59 -8.65
CA CYS A 153 -2.82 4.23 -8.22
C CYS A 153 -1.64 3.25 -8.22
N SER A 154 -1.70 2.26 -7.33
CA SER A 154 -0.82 1.10 -7.34
C SER A 154 -1.22 0.14 -8.48
N GLY A 155 -0.34 -0.08 -9.46
CA GLY A 155 -0.51 -1.14 -10.45
C GLY A 155 -1.75 -1.06 -11.36
N ALA A 156 -2.04 -2.18 -12.03
CA ALA A 156 -3.06 -2.26 -13.06
C ALA A 156 -4.48 -2.24 -12.47
N TYR A 157 -5.28 -1.31 -12.97
CA TYR A 157 -6.75 -1.33 -12.97
C TYR A 157 -7.29 -2.73 -13.32
N ASP A 158 -8.36 -3.19 -12.67
CA ASP A 158 -9.04 -4.42 -13.08
C ASP A 158 -9.62 -4.22 -14.49
N LYS A 159 -8.84 -4.63 -15.50
CA LYS A 159 -9.17 -4.54 -16.92
C LYS A 159 -10.33 -5.46 -17.30
N ILE A 160 -10.54 -6.56 -16.58
CA ILE A 160 -11.52 -7.58 -16.95
C ILE A 160 -12.94 -7.05 -16.72
N ARG A 161 -13.14 -6.23 -15.68
CA ARG A 161 -14.47 -5.67 -15.35
C ARG A 161 -14.54 -4.16 -15.38
N ASN A 162 -13.48 -3.50 -15.86
CA ASN A 162 -13.34 -2.05 -15.79
C ASN A 162 -13.70 -1.52 -14.39
N THR A 163 -13.12 -2.09 -13.34
CA THR A 163 -13.41 -1.68 -11.96
C THR A 163 -12.21 -1.07 -11.25
N LEU A 164 -12.45 0.05 -10.55
CA LEU A 164 -11.41 0.95 -10.01
C LEU A 164 -10.98 0.56 -8.58
N LEU A 165 -10.77 -0.72 -8.26
CA LEU A 165 -10.26 -1.09 -6.93
C LEU A 165 -8.76 -1.37 -6.96
N SER A 166 -8.01 -0.28 -6.84
CA SER A 166 -6.58 -0.22 -6.52
C SER A 166 -6.40 0.76 -5.35
N ALA A 167 -5.29 0.66 -4.60
CA ALA A 167 -4.93 1.70 -3.65
C ALA A 167 -4.52 2.95 -4.44
N CYS A 168 -5.33 4.01 -4.35
CA CYS A 168 -5.00 5.25 -5.04
C CYS A 168 -5.05 6.46 -4.11
N VAL A 169 -4.19 7.41 -4.42
CA VAL A 169 -4.15 8.73 -3.78
C VAL A 169 -4.91 9.69 -4.68
N GLY A 170 -5.83 10.46 -4.09
CA GLY A 170 -6.50 11.55 -4.78
C GLY A 170 -5.53 12.70 -5.08
N PRO A 171 -5.80 13.52 -6.10
CA PRO A 171 -4.90 14.61 -6.49
C PRO A 171 -4.70 15.65 -5.36
N ILE A 172 -5.71 15.87 -4.52
CA ILE A 172 -5.62 16.73 -3.34
C ILE A 172 -4.67 16.19 -2.25
N ASN A 173 -4.52 14.86 -2.17
CA ASN A 173 -3.64 14.17 -1.22
C ASN A 173 -2.26 13.85 -1.82
N TRP A 174 -2.08 14.14 -3.12
CA TRP A 174 -0.86 13.94 -3.89
C TRP A 174 -0.40 15.30 -4.44
N ASN A 175 0.21 16.13 -3.61
CA ASN A 175 0.80 17.37 -4.10
C ASN A 175 2.18 17.07 -4.71
N GLY A 176 2.25 16.74 -6.00
CA GLY A 176 3.52 16.52 -6.72
C GLY A 176 4.47 17.72 -6.73
N LYS A 177 4.04 18.90 -6.23
CA LYS A 177 4.91 20.06 -5.99
C LYS A 177 5.52 20.08 -4.58
N HIS A 178 5.18 19.13 -3.73
CA HIS A 178 5.68 19.05 -2.38
C HIS A 178 7.19 18.71 -2.38
N PRO A 179 8.05 19.44 -1.64
CA PRO A 179 9.50 19.19 -1.61
C PRO A 179 9.90 17.73 -1.33
N ALA A 180 9.19 17.04 -0.43
CA ALA A 180 9.39 15.62 -0.13
C ALA A 180 9.22 14.66 -1.34
N PHE A 181 8.55 15.10 -2.41
CA PHE A 181 8.41 14.34 -3.66
C PHE A 181 9.33 14.84 -4.78
N GLN A 182 9.98 15.99 -4.56
CA GLN A 182 10.87 16.65 -5.50
C GLN A 182 12.34 16.45 -5.17
N TYR A 183 12.65 16.12 -3.91
CA TYR A 183 14.01 16.01 -3.43
C TYR A 183 14.17 14.88 -2.43
N LEU A 184 15.31 14.19 -2.51
CA LEU A 184 15.80 13.27 -1.50
C LEU A 184 17.00 13.92 -0.80
N ALA A 185 16.82 14.40 0.42
CA ALA A 185 17.89 14.99 1.22
C ALA A 185 18.74 13.88 1.85
N ILE A 186 20.05 13.91 1.62
CA ILE A 186 21.02 12.96 2.19
C ILE A 186 22.26 13.79 2.52
N ASP A 187 22.55 13.96 3.80
CA ASP A 187 23.69 14.79 4.23
C ASP A 187 25.04 14.10 4.05
N ASP A 188 25.07 12.78 4.18
CA ASP A 188 26.28 11.97 4.03
C ASP A 188 26.53 11.59 2.56
N ILE A 189 27.68 12.03 2.04
CA ILE A 189 28.09 11.79 0.66
C ILE A 189 28.34 10.30 0.39
N GLU A 190 28.88 9.57 1.36
CA GLU A 190 29.13 8.13 1.21
C GLU A 190 27.80 7.37 1.10
N GLN A 191 26.84 7.71 1.98
CA GLN A 191 25.49 7.18 1.92
C GLN A 191 24.77 7.56 0.60
N ALA A 192 24.94 8.79 0.11
CA ALA A 192 24.36 9.23 -1.15
C ALA A 192 24.89 8.42 -2.35
N GLN A 193 26.20 8.13 -2.37
CA GLN A 193 26.82 7.29 -3.40
C GLN A 193 26.33 5.84 -3.32
N LEU A 194 26.25 5.27 -2.10
CA LEU A 194 25.72 3.93 -1.87
C LEU A 194 24.28 3.80 -2.38
N ILE A 195 23.42 4.76 -2.05
CA ILE A 195 22.02 4.77 -2.50
C ILE A 195 21.94 4.85 -4.03
N LYS A 196 22.71 5.76 -4.65
CA LYS A 196 22.77 5.87 -6.11
C LYS A 196 23.19 4.54 -6.76
N GLN A 197 24.19 3.86 -6.19
CA GLN A 197 24.66 2.57 -6.68
C GLN A 197 23.60 1.47 -6.52
N ARG A 198 22.98 1.35 -5.33
CA ARG A 198 21.94 0.36 -5.06
C ARG A 198 20.73 0.53 -5.98
N LEU A 199 20.29 1.76 -6.20
CA LEU A 199 19.20 2.09 -7.13
C LEU A 199 19.55 1.77 -8.58
N ALA A 200 20.76 2.11 -9.03
CA ALA A 200 21.23 1.81 -10.39
C ALA A 200 21.35 0.30 -10.67
N GLN A 201 21.57 -0.51 -9.62
CA GLN A 201 21.62 -1.97 -9.71
C GLN A 201 20.24 -2.64 -9.49
N GLU A 202 19.16 -1.87 -9.37
CA GLU A 202 17.82 -2.37 -9.04
C GLU A 202 17.76 -3.14 -7.71
N LYS A 203 18.70 -2.86 -6.80
CA LYS A 203 18.79 -3.46 -5.46
C LYS A 203 18.10 -2.65 -4.38
N ALA A 204 17.60 -1.46 -4.71
CA ALA A 204 16.79 -0.67 -3.81
C ALA A 204 15.54 -0.16 -4.53
N ALA A 205 14.45 0.03 -3.78
CA ALA A 205 13.21 0.55 -4.32
C ALA A 205 12.51 1.51 -3.35
N PHE A 206 11.74 2.43 -3.92
CA PHE A 206 10.90 3.33 -3.17
C PHE A 206 9.51 2.74 -2.95
N PHE A 207 9.00 2.87 -1.73
CA PHE A 207 7.65 2.47 -1.36
C PHE A 207 6.93 3.61 -0.66
N PHE A 208 5.68 3.86 -1.03
CA PHE A 208 4.80 4.61 -0.15
C PHE A 208 4.21 3.69 0.90
N VAL A 209 4.20 4.18 2.13
CA VAL A 209 3.35 3.62 3.18
C VAL A 209 2.01 4.33 3.06
N MET A 210 0.96 3.58 2.74
CA MET A 210 -0.37 4.11 2.51
C MET A 210 -1.36 3.50 3.50
N GLN A 211 -2.40 4.25 3.85
CA GLN A 211 -3.50 3.76 4.67
C GLN A 211 -4.84 4.15 4.05
N PRO A 212 -5.88 3.30 4.12
CA PRO A 212 -7.23 3.69 3.74
C PRO A 212 -7.67 4.98 4.45
N ASP A 213 -8.16 5.95 3.69
CA ASP A 213 -8.62 7.24 4.21
C ASP A 213 -10.12 7.20 4.50
N GLY A 214 -10.50 6.31 5.42
CA GLY A 214 -11.88 6.11 5.85
C GLY A 214 -12.75 5.26 4.91
N PRO A 215 -14.07 5.22 5.15
CA PRO A 215 -15.00 4.30 4.50
C PRO A 215 -15.56 4.82 3.16
N PHE A 216 -15.11 5.97 2.69
CA PHE A 216 -15.61 6.60 1.47
C PHE A 216 -14.92 6.01 0.25
N ARG A 217 -15.64 5.98 -0.87
CA ARG A 217 -15.10 5.59 -2.18
C ARG A 217 -15.54 6.58 -3.25
N THR A 218 -14.66 6.84 -4.19
CA THR A 218 -14.99 7.70 -5.33
C THR A 218 -15.34 6.86 -6.54
N ASP A 219 -16.58 6.96 -7.01
CA ASP A 219 -17.00 6.22 -8.21
C ASP A 219 -16.33 6.75 -9.49
N GLN A 220 -16.59 6.10 -10.63
CA GLN A 220 -16.09 6.54 -11.93
C GLN A 220 -16.57 7.94 -12.35
N SER A 221 -17.56 8.54 -11.69
CA SER A 221 -18.00 9.92 -11.96
C SER A 221 -17.36 10.96 -11.04
N GLY A 222 -16.43 10.54 -10.16
CA GLY A 222 -15.81 11.45 -9.19
C GLY A 222 -16.65 11.68 -7.94
N LYS A 223 -17.82 11.04 -7.82
CA LYS A 223 -18.70 11.21 -6.67
C LYS A 223 -18.26 10.32 -5.52
N MET A 224 -18.01 10.93 -4.36
CA MET A 224 -17.81 10.20 -3.13
C MET A 224 -19.11 9.51 -2.70
N ARG A 225 -19.00 8.23 -2.36
CA ARG A 225 -20.09 7.43 -1.80
C ARG A 225 -19.64 6.83 -0.49
N PHE A 226 -20.53 6.88 0.49
CA PHE A 226 -20.31 6.28 1.79
C PHE A 226 -20.48 4.76 1.70
N GLY A 227 -19.49 4.02 2.19
CA GLY A 227 -19.46 2.56 2.12
C GLY A 227 -20.15 1.83 3.26
N MET A 228 -20.76 2.52 4.24
CA MET A 228 -21.49 1.83 5.31
C MET A 228 -23.00 1.90 5.07
N ILE A 229 -23.64 0.74 5.24
CA ILE A 229 -25.09 0.50 5.42
C ILE A 229 -25.77 -0.35 4.33
N ASN A 230 -25.22 -0.54 3.12
CA ASN A 230 -25.78 -1.54 2.20
C ASN A 230 -24.69 -2.27 1.42
N GLN A 231 -24.84 -3.60 1.32
CA GLN A 231 -23.94 -4.56 0.65
C GLN A 231 -23.72 -4.31 -0.86
N THR A 232 -24.20 -3.19 -1.40
CA THR A 232 -23.90 -2.74 -2.76
C THR A 232 -22.56 -1.99 -2.78
N ILE A 233 -21.47 -2.76 -2.77
CA ILE A 233 -20.12 -2.21 -2.95
C ILE A 233 -20.03 -1.53 -4.31
N VAL A 234 -19.85 -0.21 -4.30
CA VAL A 234 -19.73 0.60 -5.51
C VAL A 234 -18.30 0.46 -6.06
N SER A 235 -18.19 0.13 -7.36
CA SER A 235 -16.93 0.22 -8.09
C SER A 235 -16.41 1.66 -8.03
N GLY A 236 -15.20 1.86 -7.55
CA GLY A 236 -14.65 3.20 -7.36
C GLY A 236 -13.29 3.17 -6.67
N VAL A 237 -12.53 4.24 -6.79
CA VAL A 237 -11.23 4.40 -6.15
C VAL A 237 -11.41 4.42 -4.63
N GLN A 238 -10.60 3.62 -3.91
CA GLN A 238 -10.45 3.74 -2.46
C GLN A 238 -9.46 4.87 -2.20
N PRO A 239 -9.89 6.02 -1.64
CA PRO A 239 -8.98 7.05 -1.20
C PRO A 239 -8.05 6.44 -0.15
N ALA A 240 -6.76 6.65 -0.36
CA ALA A 240 -5.73 6.32 0.59
C ALA A 240 -4.87 7.55 0.82
N ARG A 241 -4.47 7.72 2.07
CA ARG A 241 -3.51 8.75 2.48
C ARG A 241 -2.12 8.16 2.48
N VAL A 242 -1.14 8.94 2.03
CA VAL A 242 0.27 8.57 2.09
C VAL A 242 0.79 8.98 3.47
N LEU A 243 1.28 8.01 4.25
CA LEU A 243 1.86 8.23 5.57
C LEU A 243 3.34 8.64 5.49
N GLY A 244 4.05 8.15 4.47
CA GLY A 244 5.45 8.42 4.27
C GLY A 244 6.03 7.71 3.07
N LEU A 245 7.32 7.96 2.84
CA LEU A 245 8.14 7.35 1.81
C LEU A 245 9.23 6.51 2.49
N LEU A 246 9.44 5.33 1.94
CA LEU A 246 10.53 4.42 2.30
C LEU A 246 11.46 4.26 1.10
N LEU A 247 12.75 4.14 1.39
CA LEU A 247 13.74 3.53 0.52
C LEU A 247 14.20 2.24 1.18
N VAL A 248 14.04 1.12 0.50
CA VAL A 248 14.32 -0.20 1.05
C VAL A 248 15.35 -0.90 0.19
N ASP A 249 16.32 -1.53 0.83
CA ASP A 249 17.24 -2.46 0.19
C ASP A 249 16.56 -3.80 -0.02
N LEU A 250 16.43 -4.21 -1.28
CA LEU A 250 15.71 -5.43 -1.67
C LEU A 250 16.52 -6.71 -1.37
N GLU A 251 17.82 -6.61 -1.08
CA GLU A 251 18.65 -7.76 -0.72
C GLU A 251 18.67 -8.01 0.79
N THR A 252 18.76 -6.94 1.59
CA THR A 252 18.87 -7.05 3.07
C THR A 252 17.55 -6.82 3.79
N ASP A 253 16.52 -6.36 3.09
CA ASP A 253 15.22 -5.98 3.66
C ASP A 253 15.27 -4.75 4.59
N GLU A 254 16.43 -4.08 4.64
CA GLU A 254 16.67 -2.93 5.51
C GLU A 254 16.06 -1.66 4.93
N ILE A 255 15.48 -0.84 5.81
CA ILE A 255 14.99 0.48 5.46
C ILE A 255 16.19 1.44 5.47
N LEU A 256 16.62 1.86 4.29
CA LEU A 256 17.73 2.79 4.10
C LEU A 256 17.32 4.24 4.43
N ILE A 257 16.08 4.60 4.08
CA ILE A 257 15.49 5.92 4.37
C ILE A 257 14.04 5.72 4.75
N SER A 258 13.61 6.38 5.82
CA SER A 258 12.20 6.52 6.20
C SER A 258 11.90 7.99 6.47
N GLY A 259 10.84 8.50 5.85
CA GLY A 259 10.39 9.87 6.07
C GLY A 259 8.87 9.95 6.10
N PRO A 260 8.27 10.55 7.14
CA PRO A 260 6.83 10.79 7.14
C PRO A 260 6.46 11.76 6.03
N MET A 261 5.22 11.66 5.54
CA MET A 261 4.66 12.70 4.72
C MET A 261 4.42 13.94 5.58
N PRO A 262 4.98 15.10 5.22
CA PRO A 262 4.59 16.35 5.85
C PRO A 262 3.10 16.58 5.59
N GLU A 263 2.38 16.98 6.64
CA GLU A 263 0.95 17.20 6.56
C GLU A 263 0.65 18.21 5.44
N ALA A 264 -0.26 17.83 4.53
CA ALA A 264 -0.80 18.80 3.60
C ALA A 264 -1.43 19.92 4.44
N ALA A 265 -0.90 21.14 4.32
CA ALA A 265 -1.49 22.29 4.98
C ALA A 265 -2.97 22.36 4.59
N PRO A 266 -3.90 22.56 5.55
CA PRO A 266 -5.31 22.68 5.21
C PRO A 266 -5.46 23.81 4.20
N GLU A 267 -6.06 23.50 3.05
CA GLU A 267 -6.47 24.51 2.07
C GLU A 267 -7.39 25.49 2.80
N ARG A 268 -6.95 26.75 2.87
CA ARG A 268 -7.74 27.87 3.41
C ARG A 268 -8.68 28.41 2.33
#